data_AF-A0A1D6KHK2-F1
#
_entry.id   AF-A0A1D6KHK2-F1
#
_cell.length_a   1.000
_cell.length_b   1.000
_cell.length_c   1.000
_cell.angle_alpha   90.00
_cell.angle_beta   90.00
_cell.angle_gamma   90.00
#
_symmetry.space_group_name_H-M   'P 1'
#
loop_
_entity.id
_entity.type
_entity.pdbx_description
1 polymer ?
#
loop_
_entity_poly.entity_id
_entity_poly.type
_entity_poly.pdbx_seq_one_letter_code
_entity_poly.pdbx_strand_id
1 'polypeptide(L)'
;MQKYKLPQSRIYASYFSGDMSSCLSLDDESRNTLQKYIGAERILPSMSKVDFWMADETGPCGPCIGFFHDCSDNNDGVDSVRNITNAKLVEICRLVFVEFDRQADGVLEPFQAKHVLTRINLECLAAILQKKESHYDLDVYAYVIRQVYSVSRITQVRLVLLIQMELIRHTA
;
A
#
# COMPACT_ATOMS: atom_id res chain seq x y z
N MET A 1 14.30 3.11 -4.75
CA MET A 1 14.98 1.97 -4.10
C MET A 1 16.46 2.25 -3.80
N GLN A 2 17.30 2.57 -4.80
CA GLN A 2 18.74 2.83 -4.59
C GLN A 2 19.04 3.91 -3.53
N LYS A 3 18.28 5.02 -3.52
CA LYS A 3 18.44 6.09 -2.53
C LYS A 3 18.22 5.63 -1.07
N TYR A 4 17.29 4.71 -0.86
CA TYR A 4 16.95 4.18 0.47
C TYR A 4 17.67 2.87 0.80
N LYS A 5 18.51 2.35 -0.11
CA LYS A 5 19.28 1.12 0.04
C LYS A 5 18.43 -0.11 0.41
N LEU A 6 17.16 -0.13 0.00
CA LEU A 6 16.30 -1.30 0.17
C LEU A 6 16.70 -2.39 -0.83
N PRO A 7 16.73 -3.67 -0.41
CA PRO A 7 17.09 -4.78 -1.30
C PRO A 7 16.01 -4.98 -2.35
N GLN A 8 16.38 -4.84 -3.63
CA GLN A 8 15.43 -4.98 -4.75
C GLN A 8 14.80 -6.37 -4.83
N SER A 9 15.50 -7.41 -4.34
CA SER A 9 14.98 -8.78 -4.26
C SER A 9 13.76 -8.92 -3.34
N ARG A 10 13.54 -7.97 -2.41
CA ARG A 10 12.39 -7.96 -1.49
C ARG A 10 11.27 -7.04 -1.95
N ILE A 11 11.36 -6.49 -3.17
CA ILE A 11 10.34 -5.59 -3.72
C ILE A 11 9.46 -6.35 -4.70
N TYR A 12 8.17 -6.34 -4.40
CA TYR A 12 7.13 -6.96 -5.21
C TYR A 12 6.19 -5.88 -5.76
N ALA A 13 5.50 -6.19 -6.85
CA ALA A 13 4.48 -5.28 -7.37
C ALA A 13 3.21 -6.02 -7.81
N SER A 14 2.08 -5.31 -7.75
CA SER A 14 0.81 -5.68 -8.38
C SER A 14 0.49 -4.70 -9.52
N TYR A 15 -0.43 -5.09 -10.39
CA TYR A 15 -0.98 -4.24 -11.45
C TYR A 15 -2.43 -4.66 -11.70
N PHE A 16 -3.21 -3.79 -12.32
CA PHE A 16 -4.60 -4.07 -12.62
C PHE A 16 -4.78 -5.16 -13.69
N SER A 17 -5.37 -6.31 -13.33
CA SER A 17 -5.64 -7.42 -14.27
C SER A 17 -6.89 -7.25 -15.13
N GLY A 18 -7.57 -6.11 -15.08
CA GLY A 18 -8.86 -5.97 -15.73
C GLY A 18 -10.01 -6.44 -14.86
N ASP A 19 -11.20 -5.97 -15.21
CA ASP A 19 -12.47 -6.35 -14.61
C ASP A 19 -13.51 -6.55 -15.71
N MET A 20 -13.84 -7.81 -15.98
CA MET A 20 -14.82 -8.17 -17.00
C MET A 20 -16.21 -7.64 -16.69
N SER A 21 -16.57 -7.48 -15.41
CA SER A 21 -17.90 -6.97 -15.02
C SER A 21 -18.06 -5.48 -15.35
N SER A 22 -16.97 -4.73 -15.32
CA SER A 22 -16.90 -3.31 -15.69
C SER A 22 -16.37 -3.09 -17.11
N CYS A 23 -16.22 -4.16 -17.90
CA CYS A 23 -15.64 -4.13 -19.26
C CYS A 23 -14.26 -3.47 -19.34
N LEU A 24 -13.46 -3.55 -18.27
CA LEU A 24 -12.12 -2.98 -18.21
C LEU A 24 -11.08 -4.02 -18.58
N SER A 25 -10.22 -3.68 -19.55
CA SER A 25 -9.11 -4.53 -19.95
C SER A 25 -7.99 -4.55 -18.91
N LEU A 26 -7.18 -5.60 -18.98
CA LEU A 26 -5.94 -5.71 -18.24
C LEU A 26 -4.96 -4.58 -18.63
N ASP A 27 -4.25 -4.04 -17.64
CA ASP A 27 -3.23 -3.01 -17.85
C ASP A 27 -1.89 -3.64 -18.30
N ASP A 28 -1.84 -3.97 -19.59
CA ASP A 28 -0.66 -4.58 -20.22
C ASP A 28 0.56 -3.65 -20.20
N GLU A 29 0.36 -2.33 -20.26
CA GLU A 29 1.44 -1.35 -20.27
C GLU A 29 2.19 -1.38 -18.93
N SER A 30 1.46 -1.31 -17.82
CA SER A 30 2.01 -1.43 -16.47
C SER A 30 2.67 -2.77 -16.26
N ARG A 31 2.02 -3.88 -16.68
CA ARG A 31 2.59 -5.23 -16.55
C ARG A 31 3.94 -5.34 -17.27
N ASN A 32 3.99 -4.95 -18.53
CA ASN A 32 5.20 -5.06 -19.35
C ASN A 32 6.32 -4.16 -18.83
N THR A 33 5.97 -2.98 -18.31
CA THR A 33 6.93 -2.07 -17.68
C THR A 33 7.49 -2.66 -16.39
N LEU A 34 6.64 -3.16 -15.49
CA LEU A 34 7.06 -3.80 -14.24
C LEU A 34 7.98 -5.00 -14.49
N GLN A 35 7.66 -5.85 -15.48
CA GLN A 35 8.49 -7.01 -15.83
C GLN A 35 9.93 -6.61 -16.16
N LYS A 36 10.13 -5.49 -16.85
CA LYS A 36 11.47 -4.99 -17.21
C LYS A 36 12.29 -4.54 -16.00
N TYR A 37 11.64 -3.98 -14.97
CA TYR A 37 12.33 -3.38 -13.83
C TYR A 37 12.47 -4.31 -12.63
N ILE A 38 11.46 -5.14 -12.35
CA ILE A 38 11.44 -6.01 -11.18
C ILE A 38 11.34 -7.49 -11.52
N GLY A 39 11.29 -7.90 -12.79
CA GLY A 39 11.16 -9.31 -13.17
C GLY A 39 9.75 -9.86 -12.98
N ALA A 40 9.34 -10.80 -13.84
CA ALA A 40 8.00 -11.38 -13.84
C ALA A 40 7.72 -12.23 -12.57
N GLU A 41 8.77 -12.75 -11.95
CA GLU A 41 8.69 -13.57 -10.74
C GLU A 41 8.21 -12.75 -9.53
N ARG A 42 8.61 -11.47 -9.41
CA ARG A 42 8.22 -10.56 -8.31
C ARG A 42 6.93 -9.79 -8.57
N ILE A 43 6.25 -10.07 -9.68
CA ILE A 43 4.89 -9.59 -9.91
C ILE A 43 3.91 -10.54 -9.21
N LEU A 44 3.10 -9.98 -8.32
CA LEU A 44 2.10 -10.70 -7.55
C LEU A 44 0.88 -11.01 -8.44
N PRO A 45 0.14 -12.10 -8.15
CA PRO A 45 -1.17 -12.33 -8.76
C PRO A 45 -2.07 -11.11 -8.50
N SER A 46 -2.62 -10.55 -9.57
CA SER A 46 -3.47 -9.35 -9.49
C SER A 46 -4.76 -9.62 -8.73
N MET A 47 -5.22 -8.61 -8.00
CA MET A 47 -6.52 -8.59 -7.36
C MET A 47 -7.33 -7.46 -8.02
N SER A 48 -8.07 -7.77 -9.08
CA SER A 48 -8.75 -6.79 -9.96
C SER A 48 -9.45 -5.64 -9.22
N LYS A 49 -10.16 -5.91 -8.12
CA LYS A 49 -10.82 -4.88 -7.31
C LYS A 49 -9.88 -4.03 -6.46
N VAL A 50 -8.75 -4.58 -6.01
CA VAL A 50 -7.78 -3.87 -5.17
C VAL A 50 -6.91 -2.95 -6.02
N ASP A 51 -6.65 -3.35 -7.26
CA ASP A 51 -5.77 -2.64 -8.19
C ASP A 51 -6.53 -1.62 -9.08
N PHE A 52 -7.78 -1.28 -8.75
CA PHE A 52 -8.52 -0.17 -9.34
C PHE A 52 -8.92 0.84 -8.26
N TRP A 53 -8.43 2.08 -8.36
CA TRP A 53 -8.67 3.11 -7.35
C TRP A 53 -9.81 4.04 -7.76
N MET A 54 -10.62 4.42 -6.78
CA MET A 54 -11.68 5.43 -6.92
C MET A 54 -11.58 6.40 -5.74
N ALA A 55 -11.83 7.68 -6.01
CA ALA A 55 -11.88 8.70 -4.97
C ALA A 55 -13.08 8.50 -4.02
N ASP A 56 -14.24 8.20 -4.61
CA ASP A 56 -15.53 8.01 -3.92
C ASP A 56 -16.43 7.09 -4.77
N GLU A 57 -17.73 7.01 -4.48
CA GLU A 57 -18.73 6.32 -5.31
C GLU A 57 -18.75 6.84 -6.76
N THR A 58 -18.47 8.14 -6.92
CA THR A 58 -18.31 8.85 -8.21
C THR A 58 -17.02 9.64 -8.24
N GLY A 59 -16.59 10.08 -9.42
CA GLY A 59 -15.42 10.94 -9.58
C GLY A 59 -14.19 10.25 -10.19
N PRO A 60 -13.03 10.91 -10.12
CA PRO A 60 -11.79 10.44 -10.75
C PRO A 60 -11.37 9.06 -10.25
N CYS A 61 -11.01 8.18 -11.20
CA CYS A 61 -10.63 6.80 -10.92
C CYS A 61 -9.71 6.22 -11.99
N GLY A 62 -9.17 5.03 -11.72
CA GLY A 62 -8.40 4.28 -12.72
C GLY A 62 -7.53 3.16 -12.16
N PRO A 63 -6.81 2.46 -13.05
CA PRO A 63 -5.94 1.35 -12.67
C PRO A 63 -4.77 1.83 -11.82
N CYS A 64 -4.25 0.94 -10.97
CA CYS A 64 -3.11 1.25 -10.13
C CYS A 64 -2.07 0.13 -10.08
N ILE A 65 -0.86 0.54 -9.70
CA ILE A 65 0.26 -0.34 -9.38
C ILE A 65 0.53 -0.21 -7.88
N GLY A 66 0.54 -1.34 -7.17
CA GLY A 66 1.02 -1.42 -5.80
C GLY A 66 2.47 -1.88 -5.76
N PHE A 67 3.28 -1.28 -4.88
CA PHE A 67 4.62 -1.76 -4.53
C PHE A 67 4.65 -2.21 -3.08
N PHE A 68 5.22 -3.40 -2.87
CA PHE A 68 5.26 -4.07 -1.58
C PHE A 68 6.69 -4.43 -1.21
N HIS A 69 6.99 -4.37 0.08
CA HIS A 69 8.24 -4.86 0.65
C HIS A 69 7.98 -6.13 1.46
N ASP A 70 8.80 -7.16 1.26
CA ASP A 70 8.78 -8.37 2.06
C ASP A 70 9.57 -8.20 3.36
N CYS A 71 8.84 -8.14 4.47
CA CYS A 71 9.37 -8.01 5.82
C CYS A 71 9.56 -9.37 6.52
N SER A 72 9.48 -10.48 5.80
CA SER A 72 9.69 -11.81 6.37
C SER A 72 11.15 -12.00 6.81
N ASP A 73 11.32 -12.76 7.90
CA ASP A 73 12.64 -13.10 8.46
C ASP A 73 13.35 -14.15 7.58
N ASN A 74 12.58 -14.96 6.85
CA ASN A 74 13.09 -15.96 5.95
C ASN A 74 13.43 -15.37 4.57
N ASN A 75 14.54 -15.82 4.00
CA ASN A 75 14.90 -15.57 2.59
C ASN A 75 14.37 -16.67 1.67
N ASP A 76 13.18 -17.22 1.96
CA ASP A 76 12.60 -18.34 1.20
C ASP A 76 12.21 -17.95 -0.25
N GLY A 77 12.41 -16.68 -0.62
CA GLY A 77 12.34 -16.20 -1.98
C GLY A 77 10.91 -16.05 -2.51
N VAL A 78 10.80 -15.88 -3.81
CA VAL A 78 9.55 -15.57 -4.52
C VAL A 78 8.45 -16.61 -4.29
N ASP A 79 8.81 -17.89 -4.17
CA ASP A 79 7.85 -18.99 -4.02
C ASP A 79 7.13 -18.99 -2.66
N SER A 80 7.80 -18.47 -1.62
CA SER A 80 7.17 -18.28 -0.30
C SER A 80 6.16 -17.14 -0.30
N VAL A 81 6.44 -16.08 -1.06
CA VAL A 81 5.58 -14.89 -1.17
C VAL A 81 4.31 -15.19 -1.97
N ARG A 82 4.42 -16.00 -3.02
CA ARG A 82 3.28 -16.41 -3.85
C ARG A 82 2.30 -17.34 -3.13
N ASN A 83 2.76 -18.09 -2.13
CA ASN A 83 1.91 -19.00 -1.36
C ASN A 83 1.15 -18.34 -0.21
N ILE A 84 1.27 -17.01 -0.02
CA ILE A 84 0.51 -16.09 0.88
C ILE A 84 0.51 -16.47 2.38
N THR A 85 0.84 -17.71 2.74
CA THR A 85 0.66 -18.26 4.09
C THR A 85 1.68 -17.72 5.10
N ASN A 86 2.87 -17.30 4.65
CA ASN A 86 3.95 -16.82 5.53
C ASN A 86 4.55 -15.46 5.13
N ALA A 87 4.04 -14.81 4.08
CA ALA A 87 4.64 -13.59 3.56
C ALA A 87 4.18 -12.34 4.33
N LYS A 88 5.12 -11.65 4.99
CA LYS A 88 4.87 -10.33 5.60
C LYS A 88 5.03 -9.21 4.57
N LEU A 89 4.16 -9.19 3.56
CA LEU A 89 4.15 -8.12 2.54
C LEU A 89 3.51 -6.84 3.09
N VAL A 90 4.23 -5.73 2.99
CA VAL A 90 3.75 -4.41 3.40
C VAL A 90 3.71 -3.49 2.19
N GLU A 91 2.55 -2.86 1.91
CA GLU A 91 2.42 -1.84 0.87
C GLU A 91 3.21 -0.58 1.27
N ILE A 92 4.18 -0.20 0.43
CA ILE A 92 5.04 0.97 0.65
C ILE A 92 4.66 2.13 -0.26
N CYS A 93 4.13 1.84 -1.45
CA CYS A 93 3.78 2.86 -2.44
C CYS A 93 2.68 2.33 -3.35
N ARG A 94 1.79 3.22 -3.79
CA ARG A 94 0.80 2.98 -4.82
C ARG A 94 0.80 4.11 -5.83
N LEU A 95 0.79 3.76 -7.10
CA LEU A 95 0.66 4.68 -8.23
C LEU A 95 -0.71 4.46 -8.86
N VAL A 96 -1.53 5.50 -8.91
CA VAL A 96 -2.84 5.48 -9.57
C VAL A 96 -2.73 6.26 -10.87
N PHE A 97 -3.12 5.62 -11.96
CA PHE A 97 -3.27 6.27 -13.26
C PHE A 97 -4.72 6.71 -13.37
N VAL A 98 -4.95 8.01 -13.18
CA VAL A 98 -6.29 8.58 -13.29
C VAL A 98 -6.60 8.73 -14.77
N GLU A 99 -7.51 7.87 -15.24
CA GLU A 99 -7.87 7.74 -16.65
C GLU A 99 -9.38 7.84 -16.89
N PHE A 100 -10.19 7.73 -15.83
CA PHE A 100 -11.64 7.76 -15.93
C PHE A 100 -12.28 8.69 -14.89
N ASP A 101 -13.48 9.16 -15.20
CA ASP A 101 -14.40 9.78 -14.27
C ASP A 101 -15.64 8.88 -14.13
N ARG A 102 -15.86 8.35 -12.92
CA ARG A 102 -16.99 7.46 -12.65
C ARG A 102 -18.25 8.27 -12.38
N GLN A 103 -19.25 8.06 -13.22
CA GLN A 103 -20.55 8.70 -13.10
C GLN A 103 -21.45 7.98 -12.07
N ALA A 104 -22.53 8.63 -11.66
CA ALA A 104 -23.46 8.12 -10.65
C ALA A 104 -24.19 6.83 -11.06
N ASP A 105 -24.33 6.60 -12.37
CA ASP A 105 -24.87 5.36 -12.95
C ASP A 105 -23.80 4.24 -13.06
N GLY A 106 -22.56 4.52 -12.64
CA GLY A 106 -21.43 3.62 -12.69
C GLY A 106 -20.66 3.63 -14.00
N VAL A 107 -21.08 4.41 -15.00
CA VAL A 107 -20.36 4.54 -16.27
C VAL A 107 -19.00 5.19 -16.05
N LEU A 108 -17.97 4.67 -16.73
CA LEU A 108 -16.60 5.21 -16.69
C LEU A 108 -16.37 6.06 -17.93
N GLU A 109 -16.40 7.38 -17.77
CA GLU A 109 -16.08 8.30 -18.86
C GLU A 109 -14.57 8.56 -18.93
N PRO A 110 -13.96 8.62 -20.13
CA PRO A 110 -12.54 8.96 -20.24
C PRO A 110 -12.24 10.34 -19.65
N PHE A 111 -11.22 10.42 -18.80
CA PHE A 111 -10.79 11.68 -18.21
C PHE A 111 -10.09 12.56 -19.26
N GLN A 112 -10.29 13.88 -19.22
CA GLN A 112 -9.76 14.80 -20.23
C GLN A 112 -8.22 14.86 -20.26
N ALA A 113 -7.56 14.56 -19.14
CA ALA A 113 -6.11 14.58 -19.01
C ALA A 113 -5.62 13.39 -18.17
N LYS A 114 -4.56 12.71 -18.62
CA LYS A 114 -3.96 11.63 -17.83
C LYS A 114 -3.17 12.20 -16.66
N HIS A 115 -3.50 11.78 -15.44
CA HIS A 115 -2.78 12.16 -14.24
C HIS A 115 -2.22 10.93 -13.52
N VAL A 116 -1.10 11.12 -12.82
CA VAL A 116 -0.53 10.09 -11.95
C VAL A 116 -0.61 10.57 -10.51
N LEU A 117 -1.37 9.86 -9.68
CA LEU A 117 -1.40 10.11 -8.24
C LEU A 117 -0.48 9.10 -7.55
N THR A 118 0.41 9.59 -6.70
CA THR A 118 1.33 8.74 -5.93
C THR A 118 0.99 8.81 -4.46
N ARG A 119 0.76 7.65 -3.84
CA ARG A 119 0.57 7.51 -2.40
C ARG A 119 1.72 6.69 -1.84
N ILE A 120 2.47 7.28 -0.92
CA ILE A 120 3.54 6.58 -0.18
C ILE A 120 3.04 6.34 1.24
N ASN A 121 3.19 5.12 1.74
CA ASN A 121 2.87 4.78 3.12
C ASN A 121 4.09 5.10 4.00
N LEU A 122 4.15 6.34 4.49
CA LEU A 122 5.35 6.89 5.12
C LEU A 122 5.72 6.14 6.40
N GLU A 123 4.74 5.81 7.23
CA GLU A 123 4.92 5.09 8.49
C GLU A 123 5.46 3.68 8.25
N CYS A 124 4.90 2.97 7.26
CA CYS A 124 5.40 1.66 6.86
C CYS A 124 6.83 1.74 6.32
N LEU A 125 7.11 2.70 5.43
CA LEU A 125 8.45 2.91 4.90
C LEU A 125 9.45 3.26 6.01
N ALA A 126 9.06 4.14 6.95
CA ALA A 126 9.87 4.50 8.09
C ALA A 126 10.15 3.29 8.99
N ALA A 127 9.14 2.44 9.23
CA ALA A 127 9.29 1.23 10.06
C ALA A 127 10.30 0.26 9.42
N ILE A 128 10.23 0.05 8.11
CA ILE A 128 11.20 -0.76 7.37
C ILE A 128 12.61 -0.17 7.49
N LEU A 129 12.77 1.13 7.25
CA LEU A 129 14.09 1.78 7.28
C LEU A 129 14.71 1.83 8.69
N GLN A 130 13.87 2.00 9.72
CA GLN A 130 14.28 2.03 11.13
C GLN A 130 14.32 0.64 11.78
N LYS A 131 13.97 -0.42 11.04
CA LYS A 131 13.88 -1.80 11.53
C LYS A 131 12.97 -1.94 12.75
N LYS A 132 11.78 -1.36 12.66
CA LYS A 132 10.73 -1.41 13.70
C LYS A 132 9.61 -2.32 13.25
N GLU A 133 9.10 -3.13 14.19
CA GLU A 133 7.93 -3.99 13.94
C GLU A 133 6.61 -3.23 14.09
N SER A 134 6.61 -2.15 14.87
CA SER A 134 5.44 -1.32 15.17
C SER A 134 5.65 0.12 14.73
N HIS A 135 4.61 0.74 14.17
CA HIS A 135 4.62 2.17 13.87
C HIS A 135 4.85 3.00 15.15
N TYR A 136 4.37 2.55 16.32
CA TYR A 136 4.55 3.29 17.58
C TYR A 136 6.00 3.32 18.08
N ASP A 137 6.87 2.46 17.55
CA ASP A 137 8.29 2.48 17.90
C ASP A 137 9.11 3.43 17.01
N LEU A 138 8.46 4.12 16.07
CA LEU A 138 9.09 5.15 15.24
C LEU A 138 9.48 6.35 16.11
N ASP A 139 10.64 6.91 15.76
CA ASP A 139 11.18 8.12 16.37
C ASP A 139 10.19 9.30 16.40
N VAL A 140 9.40 9.48 15.35
CA VAL A 140 8.39 10.55 15.24
C VAL A 140 7.32 10.46 16.35
N TYR A 141 6.99 9.26 16.83
CA TYR A 141 5.99 9.06 17.88
C TYR A 141 6.61 8.98 19.28
N ALA A 142 7.92 8.76 19.40
CA ALA A 142 8.59 8.56 20.68
C ALA A 142 8.36 9.72 21.67
N TYR A 143 8.37 10.97 21.18
CA TYR A 143 8.09 12.13 22.03
C TYR A 143 6.65 12.16 22.52
N VAL A 144 5.67 11.99 21.61
CA VAL A 144 4.24 12.01 21.94
C VAL A 144 3.90 10.91 22.94
N ILE A 145 4.38 9.69 22.69
CA ILE A 145 4.18 8.55 23.59
C ILE A 145 4.76 8.82 24.99
N ARG A 146 5.95 9.42 25.07
CA ARG A 146 6.57 9.81 26.35
C ARG A 146 5.72 10.85 27.10
N GLN A 147 5.17 11.84 26.40
CA GLN A 147 4.28 12.84 27.03
C GLN A 147 2.99 12.20 27.54
N VAL A 148 2.39 11.31 26.74
CA VAL A 148 1.19 10.55 27.16
C VAL A 148 1.47 9.77 28.44
N TYR A 149 2.61 9.06 28.54
CA TYR A 149 2.98 8.36 29.77
C TYR A 149 3.15 9.30 30.97
N SER A 150 3.80 10.46 30.77
CA SER A 150 4.03 11.43 31.83
C SER A 150 2.73 11.99 32.41
N VAL A 151 1.73 12.27 31.56
CA VAL A 151 0.46 12.88 32.00
C VAL A 151 -0.51 11.84 32.53
N SER A 152 -0.59 10.67 31.89
CA SER A 152 -1.59 9.65 32.21
C SER A 152 -1.19 8.74 33.39
N ARG A 153 0.08 8.73 33.80
CA ARG A 153 0.65 7.77 34.78
C ARG A 153 0.50 6.30 34.37
N ILE A 154 0.24 6.05 33.10
CA ILE A 154 0.15 4.71 32.52
C ILE A 154 1.57 4.22 32.19
N THR A 155 1.85 2.93 32.34
CA THR A 155 3.15 2.31 32.03
C THR A 155 3.13 1.33 30.85
N GLN A 156 1.96 1.08 30.23
CA GLN A 156 1.84 0.13 29.11
C GLN A 156 1.34 0.79 27.81
N VAL A 157 2.05 0.53 26.70
CA VAL A 157 1.71 0.96 25.33
C VAL A 157 0.29 0.53 24.93
N ARG A 158 -0.13 -0.65 25.40
CA ARG A 158 -1.43 -1.25 25.06
C ARG A 158 -2.63 -0.40 25.49
N LEU A 159 -2.48 0.40 26.55
CA LEU A 159 -3.55 1.27 27.03
C LEU A 159 -3.61 2.60 26.25
N VAL A 160 -2.48 3.08 25.70
CA VAL A 160 -2.46 4.21 24.74
C VAL A 160 -3.19 3.83 23.45
N LEU A 161 -2.98 2.60 22.96
CA LEU A 161 -3.72 2.01 21.83
C LEU A 161 -5.22 1.96 22.10
N LEU A 162 -5.64 1.55 23.30
CA LEU A 162 -7.05 1.55 23.70
C LEU A 162 -7.63 2.97 23.71
N ILE A 163 -6.91 3.95 24.24
CA ILE A 163 -7.35 5.35 24.24
C ILE A 163 -7.50 5.88 22.80
N GLN A 164 -6.54 5.59 21.92
CA GLN A 164 -6.62 5.99 20.52
C GLN A 164 -7.80 5.33 19.79
N MET A 165 -8.03 4.02 20.02
CA MET A 165 -9.20 3.32 19.47
C MET A 165 -10.52 3.91 19.99
N GLU A 166 -10.59 4.27 21.27
CA GLU A 166 -11.79 4.89 21.86
C GLU A 166 -12.03 6.30 21.31
N LEU A 167 -10.97 7.11 21.13
CA LEU A 167 -11.06 8.44 20.51
C LEU A 167 -11.50 8.38 19.04
N ILE A 168 -11.03 7.39 18.28
CA ILE A 168 -11.47 7.17 16.89
C ILE A 168 -12.96 6.80 16.85
N ARG A 169 -13.45 5.95 17.77
CA ARG A 169 -14.89 5.63 17.84
C ARG A 169 -15.78 6.82 18.18
N HIS A 170 -15.26 7.85 18.83
CA HIS A 170 -16.02 9.06 19.16
C HIS A 170 -15.96 10.13 18.06
N THR A 171 -15.14 9.95 17.03
CA THR A 171 -14.92 10.93 15.96
C THR A 171 -15.43 10.46 14.59
N ALA A 172 -15.94 9.23 14.49
CA ALA A 172 -16.69 8.68 13.36
C ALA A 172 -18.17 8.58 13.69
#